data_AF-A0A2V4IP84-F1
#
_entry.id   AF-A0A2V4IP84-F1
#
_cell.length_a   1.000
_cell.length_b   1.000
_cell.length_c   1.000
_cell.angle_alpha   90.00
_cell.angle_beta   90.00
_cell.angle_gamma   90.00
#
_symmetry.space_group_name_H-M   'P 1'
#
loop_
_entity.id
_entity.type
_entity.pdbx_description
1 polymer ?
#
loop_
_entity_poly.entity_id
_entity_poly.type
_entity_poly.pdbx_seq_one_letter_code
_entity_poly.pdbx_strand_id
1 'polypeptide(L)' 'MTSELTSFKIADLLDSEAAIQEYLSQVLAEGDADEIMRAQSHVQAARLRNTDG' A
#
# COMPACT_ATOMS: atom_id res chain seq x y z
N MET A 1 -21.24 20.08 -10.76
CA MET A 1 -20.18 20.09 -9.74
C MET A 1 -18.93 19.54 -10.38
N THR A 2 -17.78 20.18 -10.18
CA THR A 2 -16.46 19.69 -10.63
C THR A 2 -15.77 19.05 -9.44
N SER A 3 -15.54 17.74 -9.49
CA SER A 3 -14.76 17.04 -8.46
C SER A 3 -13.29 17.17 -8.80
N GLU A 4 -12.51 17.80 -7.92
CA GLU A 4 -11.04 17.75 -8.01
C GLU A 4 -10.57 16.38 -7.52
N LEU A 5 -9.72 15.73 -8.32
CA LEU A 5 -9.12 14.45 -7.96
C LEU A 5 -7.75 14.71 -7.30
N THR A 6 -7.57 14.22 -6.08
CA THR A 6 -6.28 14.22 -5.40
C THR A 6 -5.55 12.91 -5.64
N SER A 7 -4.22 12.98 -5.82
CA SER A 7 -3.40 11.79 -5.92
C SER A 7 -3.44 11.01 -4.60
N PHE A 8 -3.67 9.71 -4.68
CA PHE A 8 -3.67 8.80 -3.55
C PHE A 8 -2.68 7.67 -3.82
N LYS A 9 -1.75 7.44 -2.89
CA LYS A 9 -0.79 6.34 -2.95
C LYS A 9 -0.96 5.47 -1.71
N ILE A 10 -1.26 4.19 -1.92
CA ILE A 10 -1.41 3.21 -0.82
C ILE A 10 -0.18 3.20 0.09
N ALA A 11 1.02 3.33 -0.49
CA ALA A 11 2.27 3.35 0.27
C ALA A 11 2.25 4.38 1.42
N ASP A 12 1.60 5.54 1.23
CA ASP A 12 1.55 6.62 2.22
C ASP A 12 0.77 6.24 3.48
N LEU A 13 -0.08 5.20 3.42
CA LEU A 13 -0.80 4.64 4.56
C LEU A 13 -0.06 3.47 5.25
N LEU A 14 1.00 2.95 4.63
CA LEU A 14 1.78 1.82 5.14
C LEU A 14 2.96 2.33 5.99
N ASP A 15 2.65 3.08 7.04
CA ASP A 15 3.62 3.83 7.87
C ASP A 15 4.29 3.00 8.97
N SER A 16 3.81 1.78 9.18
CA SER A 16 4.27 0.88 10.23
C SER A 16 4.24 -0.57 9.75
N GLU A 17 5.04 -1.44 10.37
CA GLU A 17 4.99 -2.87 10.05
C GLU A 17 3.62 -3.47 10.37
N ALA A 18 2.90 -2.97 11.39
CA ALA A 18 1.54 -3.40 11.67
C ALA A 18 0.58 -3.08 10.50
N ALA A 19 0.61 -1.85 9.97
CA ALA A 19 -0.19 -1.47 8.81
C ALA A 19 0.16 -2.29 7.55
N ILE A 20 1.45 -2.58 7.34
CA ILE A 20 1.93 -3.45 6.25
C ILE A 20 1.36 -4.87 6.40
N GLN A 21 1.42 -5.45 7.60
CA GLN A 21 0.90 -6.81 7.85
C GLN A 21 -0.61 -6.88 7.63
N GLU A 22 -1.37 -5.89 8.12
CA GLU A 22 -2.81 -5.84 7.93
C GLU A 22 -3.17 -5.74 6.45
N TYR A 23 -2.55 -4.81 5.71
CA TYR A 23 -2.75 -4.67 4.27
C TYR A 23 -2.47 -5.95 3.50
N LEU A 24 -1.32 -6.59 3.76
CA LEU A 24 -0.96 -7.85 3.10
C LEU A 24 -1.93 -8.98 3.45
N SER A 25 -2.41 -9.05 4.70
CA SER A 25 -3.36 -10.09 5.12
C SER A 25 -4.68 -10.00 4.35
N GLN A 26 -5.17 -8.79 4.09
CA GLN A 26 -6.39 -8.56 3.32
C GLN A 26 -6.20 -8.92 1.85
N VAL A 27 -5.11 -8.44 1.23
CA VAL A 27 -4.82 -8.76 -0.18
C VAL A 27 -4.60 -10.26 -0.40
N LEU A 28 -3.97 -10.96 0.55
CA LEU A 28 -3.78 -12.41 0.43
C LEU A 28 -5.08 -13.21 0.63
N ALA A 29 -6.04 -12.67 1.39
CA ALA A 29 -7.30 -13.34 1.65
C ALA A 29 -8.28 -13.21 0.47
N GLU A 30 -8.30 -12.05 -0.18
CA GLU A 30 -9.36 -11.69 -1.14
C GLU A 30 -8.85 -11.27 -2.53
N GLY A 31 -7.56 -10.92 -2.64
CA GLY A 31 -6.98 -10.36 -3.85
C GLY A 31 -6.63 -11.40 -4.90
N ASP A 32 -6.62 -10.96 -6.16
CA ASP A 32 -6.13 -11.76 -7.28
C ASP A 32 -4.59 -11.71 -7.39
N ALA A 33 -4.04 -12.49 -8.32
CA ALA A 33 -2.59 -12.56 -8.53
C ALA A 33 -1.98 -11.19 -8.90
N ASP A 34 -2.69 -10.35 -9.64
CA ASP A 34 -2.19 -9.04 -10.03
C ASP A 34 -2.21 -8.06 -8.85
N GLU A 35 -3.21 -8.16 -7.98
CA GLU A 35 -3.29 -7.37 -6.75
C GLU A 35 -2.19 -7.74 -5.77
N ILE A 36 -1.90 -9.04 -5.61
CA ILE A 36 -0.79 -9.52 -4.79
C ILE A 36 0.55 -8.96 -5.31
N MET A 37 0.76 -8.95 -6.64
CA MET A 37 1.97 -8.37 -7.24
C MET A 37 2.05 -6.85 -7.01
N ARG A 38 0.94 -6.11 -7.17
CA ARG A 38 0.92 -4.66 -6.90
C ARG A 38 1.18 -4.34 -5.44
N ALA A 39 0.61 -5.13 -4.52
CA ALA A 39 0.80 -4.97 -3.08
C ALA A 39 2.28 -5.04 -2.68
N GLN A 40 3.07 -5.92 -3.30
CA GLN A 40 4.51 -5.99 -3.09
C GLN A 40 5.22 -4.68 -3.47
N SER A 41 4.80 -4.02 -4.55
CA SER A 41 5.35 -2.72 -4.95
C SER A 41 4.99 -1.62 -3.94
N HIS A 42 3.75 -1.60 -3.44
CA HIS A 42 3.32 -0.64 -2.42
C HIS A 42 4.11 -0.79 -1.11
N VAL A 43 4.33 -2.03 -0.66
CA VAL A 43 5.11 -2.32 0.55
C VAL A 43 6.58 -1.92 0.38
N GLN A 44 7.19 -2.19 -0.76
CA GLN A 44 8.57 -1.76 -1.03
C GLN A 44 8.71 -0.23 -1.01
N ALA A 45 7.80 0.48 -1.67
CA ALA A 45 7.79 1.94 -1.66
C ALA A 45 7.61 2.53 -0.25
N ALA A 46 6.73 1.92 0.55
CA ALA A 46 6.51 2.31 1.93
C ALA A 46 7.74 2.10 2.81
N ARG A 47 8.37 0.92 2.72
CA ARG A 47 9.59 0.62 3.49
C ARG A 47 10.75 1.53 3.15
N LEU A 48 10.99 1.79 1.87
CA LEU A 48 12.03 2.73 1.44
C LEU A 48 11.81 4.11 2.06
N ARG A 49 10.57 4.63 2.00
CA ARG A 49 10.22 5.90 2.64
C ARG A 49 10.44 5.87 4.15
N ASN A 50 10.05 4.79 4.83
CA ASN A 50 10.15 4.69 6.28
C ASN A 50 11.61 4.51 6.78
N THR A 51 12.53 4.03 5.93
CA THR A 51 13.97 3.94 6.26
C THR A 51 14.75 5.23 6.03
N ASP A 52 14.18 6.16 5.25
CA ASP A 52 14.79 7.46 4.94
C ASP A 52 14.41 8.56 5.95
N GLY A 53 13.71 8.21 7.03
CA GLY A 53 13.17 9.11 8.06
C GLY A 53 13.90 9.06 9.40
#